data_AF-A0A924M035-F1
#
_entry.id   AF-A0A924M035-F1
#
_cell.length_a   1.000
_cell.length_b   1.000
_cell.length_c   1.000
_cell.angle_alpha   90.00
_cell.angle_beta   90.00
_cell.angle_gamma   90.00
#
_symmetry.space_group_name_H-M   'P 1'
#
loop_
_entity.id
_entity.type
_entity.pdbx_description
1 polymer ?
#
loop_
_entity_poly.entity_id
_entity_poly.type
_entity_poly.pdbx_seq_one_letter_code
_entity_poly.pdbx_strand_id
1 'polypeptide(L)'
;MNPSLRLLGPPAVWVGGEWQFLPVQKPTLLLLYLATRGVWVERSALCSLFFSEGTLEAGRLSLRQLISRARRTEWAASLEVEGDRLRFRISTDLSQFREHLAGERWDAALEMKHPKIHPLLLEGMHGSPEFLNWLELERLELGEQTQEAFLGQALQHYDAEQFERAMHTLEPLLKTPETIIRRDLMALYLRSALQCGQNAVALEHFTAYSTRQLEQCGTLPDGDVLALIHCLKHGWPLGRAQVSLQRGPGSGTPLLGRDL
;
A
#
# COMPACT_ATOMS: atom_id res chain seq x y z
N MET A 1 15.36 -25.67 7.07
CA MET A 1 14.84 -24.46 6.40
C MET A 1 14.34 -23.53 7.47
N ASN A 2 14.62 -22.22 7.36
CA ASN A 2 14.07 -21.25 8.31
C ASN A 2 12.58 -21.03 8.04
N PRO A 3 11.74 -20.88 9.08
CA PRO A 3 10.32 -20.60 8.89
C PRO A 3 10.16 -19.25 8.16
N SER A 4 9.11 -19.16 7.35
CA SER A 4 8.73 -17.95 6.60
C SER A 4 7.23 -17.73 6.73
N LEU A 5 6.78 -16.48 6.64
CA LEU A 5 5.37 -16.12 6.73
C LEU A 5 4.85 -15.52 5.42
N ARG A 6 3.59 -15.82 5.12
CA ARG A 6 2.76 -15.07 4.20
C ARG A 6 1.83 -14.20 5.01
N LEU A 7 1.87 -12.90 4.78
CA LEU A 7 1.08 -11.88 5.44
C LEU A 7 0.18 -11.15 4.44
N LEU A 8 0.51 -11.20 3.15
CA LEU A 8 -0.33 -10.66 2.09
C LEU A 8 -1.43 -11.69 1.78
N GLY A 9 -2.63 -11.47 2.32
CA GLY A 9 -3.78 -12.38 2.22
C GLY A 9 -3.99 -13.17 3.51
N PRO A 10 -4.65 -14.35 3.44
CA PRO A 10 -4.85 -15.18 4.62
C PRO A 10 -3.50 -15.67 5.15
N PRO A 11 -3.15 -15.36 6.42
CA PRO A 11 -1.80 -15.57 6.89
C PRO A 11 -1.46 -17.06 6.99
N ALA A 12 -0.26 -17.40 6.52
CA ALA A 12 0.23 -18.76 6.52
C ALA A 12 1.71 -18.80 6.92
N VAL A 13 2.13 -19.94 7.44
CA VAL A 13 3.53 -20.20 7.81
C VAL A 13 4.07 -21.40 7.04
N TRP A 14 5.33 -21.31 6.64
CA TRP A 14 6.09 -22.42 6.07
C TRP A 14 6.77 -23.20 7.19
N VAL A 15 6.25 -24.39 7.51
CA VAL A 15 6.80 -25.34 8.50
C VAL A 15 6.65 -26.75 7.93
N GLY A 16 7.61 -27.63 8.18
CA GLY A 16 7.52 -29.03 7.74
C GLY A 16 7.52 -29.26 6.23
N GLY A 17 7.86 -28.24 5.42
CA GLY A 17 7.87 -28.33 3.96
C GLY A 17 6.52 -28.01 3.30
N GLU A 18 5.57 -27.43 4.03
CA GLU A 18 4.27 -27.01 3.52
C GLU A 18 3.81 -25.66 4.09
N TRP A 19 2.87 -25.01 3.41
CA TRP A 19 2.20 -23.80 3.91
C TRP A 19 0.99 -24.20 4.75
N GLN A 20 0.95 -23.73 6.00
CA GLN A 20 -0.16 -23.97 6.91
C GLN A 20 -0.81 -22.63 7.29
N PHE A 21 -2.14 -22.55 7.16
CA PHE A 21 -2.89 -21.37 7.58
C PHE A 21 -2.82 -21.19 9.10
N LEU A 22 -2.68 -19.94 9.52
CA LEU A 22 -2.55 -19.59 10.92
C LEU A 22 -3.92 -19.34 11.56
N PRO A 23 -4.19 -19.90 12.75
CA PRO A 23 -5.47 -19.73 13.41
C PRO A 23 -5.60 -18.32 14.00
N VAL A 24 -6.84 -17.81 14.05
CA VAL A 24 -7.14 -16.52 14.69
C VAL A 24 -7.10 -16.66 16.21
N GLN A 25 -5.90 -16.54 16.79
CA GLN A 25 -5.67 -16.63 18.23
C GLN A 25 -4.72 -15.52 18.66
N LYS A 26 -4.93 -14.96 19.86
CA LYS A 26 -4.09 -13.86 20.37
C LYS A 26 -2.57 -14.11 20.27
N PRO A 27 -2.02 -15.32 20.60
CA PRO A 27 -0.59 -15.57 20.44
C PRO A 27 -0.12 -15.44 18.98
N THR A 28 -0.91 -15.95 18.04
CA THR A 28 -0.68 -15.78 16.61
C THR A 28 -0.71 -14.31 16.21
N LEU A 29 -1.73 -13.55 16.64
CA LEU A 29 -1.87 -12.14 16.31
C LEU A 29 -0.69 -11.30 16.84
N LEU A 30 -0.19 -11.59 18.04
CA LEU A 30 1.01 -10.95 18.58
C LEU A 30 2.22 -11.20 17.68
N LEU A 31 2.43 -12.45 17.26
CA LEU A 31 3.54 -12.80 16.40
C LEU A 31 3.42 -12.16 15.02
N LEU A 32 2.21 -12.15 14.42
CA LEU A 32 1.95 -11.49 13.14
C LEU A 32 2.20 -9.98 13.22
N TYR A 33 1.73 -9.31 14.28
CA TYR A 33 1.99 -7.89 14.52
C TYR A 33 3.48 -7.58 14.66
N LEU A 34 4.24 -8.43 15.36
CA LEU A 34 5.68 -8.24 15.48
C LEU A 34 6.40 -8.52 14.15
N ALA A 35 5.92 -9.50 13.38
CA ALA A 35 6.48 -9.88 12.08
C ALA A 35 6.27 -8.79 11.01
N THR A 36 5.12 -8.13 10.99
CA THR A 36 4.86 -7.00 10.06
C THR A 36 5.82 -5.84 10.29
N ARG A 37 6.26 -5.66 11.54
CA ARG A 37 7.17 -4.59 11.95
C ARG A 37 8.66 -4.96 11.85
N GLY A 38 9.05 -6.16 12.25
CA GLY A 38 10.45 -6.61 12.24
C GLY A 38 11.41 -5.82 13.14
N VAL A 39 10.89 -4.90 13.96
CA VAL A 39 11.63 -4.01 14.87
C VAL A 39 11.22 -4.24 16.32
N TRP A 40 11.95 -3.63 17.25
CA TRP A 40 11.62 -3.65 18.66
C TRP A 40 10.32 -2.88 18.95
N VAL A 41 9.43 -3.48 19.72
CA VAL A 41 8.18 -2.89 20.20
C VAL A 41 8.10 -3.01 21.71
N GLU A 42 7.78 -1.89 22.37
CA GLU A 42 7.61 -1.82 23.82
C GLU A 42 6.38 -2.61 24.29
N ARG A 43 6.48 -3.24 25.46
CA ARG A 43 5.39 -3.97 26.12
C ARG A 43 4.21 -3.06 26.45
N SER A 44 4.47 -1.79 26.77
CA SER A 44 3.42 -0.80 27.00
C SER A 44 2.52 -0.64 25.76
N ALA A 45 3.12 -0.51 24.58
CA ALA A 45 2.39 -0.42 23.31
C ALA A 45 1.62 -1.71 23.02
N LEU A 46 2.23 -2.88 23.26
CA LEU A 46 1.56 -4.18 23.10
C LEU A 46 0.40 -4.38 24.08
N CYS A 47 0.52 -3.86 25.31
CA CYS A 47 -0.60 -3.84 26.27
C CYS A 47 -1.76 -3.03 25.71
N SER A 48 -1.51 -1.78 25.29
CA SER A 48 -2.55 -0.93 24.71
C SER A 48 -3.19 -1.55 23.47
N LEU A 49 -2.41 -2.27 22.66
CA LEU A 49 -2.92 -2.91 21.45
C LEU A 49 -3.83 -4.11 21.73
N PHE A 50 -3.48 -4.98 22.68
CA PHE A 50 -4.16 -6.27 22.91
C PHE A 50 -5.09 -6.33 24.14
N PHE A 51 -4.94 -5.36 25.04
CA PHE A 51 -5.58 -5.29 26.37
C PHE A 51 -5.88 -3.82 26.75
N SER A 52 -6.57 -3.10 25.87
CA SER A 52 -7.02 -1.73 26.11
C SER A 52 -8.03 -1.60 27.25
N GLU A 53 -8.81 -2.66 27.48
CA GLU A 53 -9.81 -2.74 28.53
C GLU A 53 -9.18 -3.17 29.88
N GLY A 54 -9.49 -2.42 30.95
CA GLY A 54 -9.12 -2.76 32.34
C GLY A 54 -7.92 -1.99 32.89
N THR A 55 -7.36 -2.48 34.01
CA THR A 55 -6.23 -1.80 34.68
C THR A 55 -4.89 -2.15 34.01
N LEU A 56 -3.92 -1.23 34.12
CA LEU A 56 -2.58 -1.41 33.57
C LEU A 56 -1.88 -2.66 34.14
N GLU A 57 -2.07 -2.95 35.43
CA GLU A 57 -1.53 -4.12 36.10
C GLU A 57 -2.08 -5.43 35.51
N ALA A 58 -3.40 -5.48 35.28
CA ALA A 58 -4.05 -6.65 34.67
C ALA A 58 -3.61 -6.85 33.21
N GLY A 59 -3.44 -5.76 32.45
CA GLY A 59 -2.91 -5.80 31.09
C GLY A 59 -1.49 -6.35 31.04
N ARG A 60 -0.59 -5.90 31.93
CA ARG A 60 0.80 -6.40 32.02
C ARG A 60 0.88 -7.88 32.35
N LEU A 61 0.05 -8.36 33.29
CA LEU A 61 -0.01 -9.78 33.63
C LEU A 61 -0.49 -10.62 32.42
N SER A 62 -1.55 -10.16 31.76
CA SER A 62 -2.12 -10.81 30.57
C SER A 62 -1.12 -10.85 29.42
N LEU A 63 -0.39 -9.76 29.20
CA LEU A 63 0.67 -9.71 28.19
C LEU A 63 1.80 -10.70 28.49
N ARG A 64 2.22 -10.83 29.76
CA ARG A 64 3.24 -11.83 30.14
C ARG A 64 2.80 -13.25 29.81
N GLN A 65 1.54 -13.60 30.10
CA GLN A 65 0.98 -14.91 29.75
C GLN A 65 0.88 -15.10 28.23
N LEU A 66 0.47 -14.06 27.51
CA LEU A 66 0.38 -14.06 26.05
C LEU A 66 1.74 -14.33 25.41
N ILE A 67 2.79 -13.64 25.86
CA ILE A 67 4.17 -13.83 25.37
C ILE A 67 4.66 -15.25 25.65
N SER A 68 4.36 -15.78 26.85
CA SER A 68 4.69 -17.16 27.21
C SER A 68 4.04 -18.18 26.26
N ARG A 69 2.77 -17.95 25.88
CA ARG A 69 2.07 -18.80 24.90
C ARG A 69 2.64 -18.64 23.49
N ALA A 70 2.93 -17.41 23.05
CA ALA A 70 3.51 -17.14 21.73
C ALA A 70 4.87 -17.82 21.55
N ARG A 71 5.70 -17.86 22.61
CA ARG A 71 7.00 -18.56 22.60
C ARG A 71 6.90 -20.08 22.44
N ARG A 72 5.74 -20.68 22.72
CA ARG A 72 5.53 -22.13 22.55
C ARG A 72 5.13 -22.50 21.13
N THR A 73 4.87 -21.52 20.28
CA THR A 73 4.57 -21.74 18.87
C THR A 73 5.84 -22.19 18.14
N GLU A 74 5.76 -23.28 17.38
CA GLU A 74 6.91 -23.94 16.73
C GLU A 74 7.72 -22.98 15.83
N TRP A 75 7.04 -22.10 15.10
CA TRP A 75 7.65 -21.13 14.19
C TRP A 75 8.06 -19.81 14.86
N ALA A 76 7.91 -19.68 16.17
CA ALA A 76 8.28 -18.48 16.93
C ALA A 76 9.68 -18.55 17.57
N ALA A 77 10.54 -19.46 17.09
CA ALA A 77 11.88 -19.66 17.64
C ALA A 77 12.77 -18.40 17.62
N SER A 78 12.55 -17.49 16.66
CA SER A 78 13.26 -16.20 16.56
C SER A 78 12.59 -15.05 17.32
N LEU A 79 11.61 -15.33 18.20
CA LEU A 79 11.00 -14.30 19.05
C LEU A 79 11.98 -13.85 20.14
N GLU A 80 12.44 -12.61 20.01
CA GLU A 80 13.37 -11.97 20.93
C GLU A 80 12.60 -11.15 21.97
N VAL A 81 13.06 -11.19 23.21
CA VAL A 81 12.51 -10.40 24.32
C VAL A 81 13.66 -9.86 25.14
N GLU A 82 13.75 -8.54 25.24
CA GLU A 82 14.77 -7.82 25.99
C GLU A 82 14.09 -6.85 26.94
N GLY A 83 14.24 -7.03 28.25
CA GLY A 83 13.65 -6.11 29.24
C GLY A 83 12.16 -5.87 28.98
N ASP A 84 11.81 -4.64 28.61
CA ASP A 84 10.42 -4.22 28.33
C ASP A 84 10.04 -4.19 26.83
N ARG A 85 10.85 -4.77 25.94
CA ARG A 85 10.60 -4.78 24.49
C ARG A 85 10.65 -6.16 23.87
N LEU A 86 9.97 -6.32 22.74
CA LEU A 86 9.87 -7.55 21.97
C LEU A 86 10.19 -7.28 20.50
N ARG A 87 10.79 -8.25 19.83
CA ARG A 87 11.04 -8.22 18.39
C ARG A 87 10.86 -9.60 17.82
N PHE A 88 10.25 -9.69 16.65
CA PHE A 88 10.15 -10.94 15.92
C PHE A 88 10.60 -10.70 14.48
N ARG A 89 11.82 -11.15 14.17
CA ARG A 89 12.37 -11.09 12.82
C ARG A 89 12.24 -12.46 12.17
N ILE A 90 11.48 -12.50 11.10
CA ILE A 90 11.21 -13.68 10.28
C ILE A 90 11.03 -13.20 8.83
N SER A 91 11.38 -14.04 7.86
CA SER A 91 11.16 -13.72 6.45
C SER A 91 9.66 -13.64 6.16
N THR A 92 9.22 -12.55 5.54
CA THR A 92 7.81 -12.37 5.15
C THR A 92 7.71 -11.86 3.71
N ASP A 93 6.63 -12.23 3.02
CA ASP A 93 6.25 -11.64 1.73
C ASP A 93 6.07 -10.11 1.82
N LEU A 94 5.54 -9.59 2.93
CA LEU A 94 5.44 -8.14 3.17
C LEU A 94 6.81 -7.46 3.22
N SER A 95 7.77 -8.04 3.95
CA SER A 95 9.14 -7.50 4.04
C SER A 95 9.84 -7.54 2.68
N GLN A 96 9.69 -8.64 1.93
CA GLN A 96 10.25 -8.78 0.59
C GLN A 96 9.64 -7.76 -0.38
N PHE A 97 8.31 -7.56 -0.33
CA PHE A 97 7.62 -6.53 -1.12
C PHE A 97 8.18 -5.12 -0.84
N ARG A 98 8.30 -4.74 0.43
CA ARG A 98 8.87 -3.44 0.84
C ARG A 98 10.34 -3.30 0.42
N GLU A 99 11.10 -4.39 0.41
CA GLU A 99 12.50 -4.42 -0.03
C GLU A 99 12.64 -4.31 -1.57
N HIS A 100 11.66 -4.79 -2.34
CA HIS A 100 11.58 -4.54 -3.77
C HIS A 100 11.22 -3.08 -4.07
N LEU A 101 10.25 -2.51 -3.34
CA LEU A 101 9.91 -1.09 -3.44
C LEU A 101 11.11 -0.18 -3.15
N ALA A 102 11.79 -0.40 -2.02
CA ALA A 102 12.94 0.41 -1.61
C ALA A 102 14.12 0.31 -2.60
N GLY A 103 14.22 -0.80 -3.33
CA GLY A 103 15.20 -0.99 -4.39
C GLY A 103 14.73 -0.60 -5.78
N GLU A 104 13.56 0.06 -5.92
CA GLU A 104 12.94 0.44 -7.20
C GLU A 104 12.75 -0.73 -8.18
N ARG A 105 12.63 -1.96 -7.65
CA ARG A 105 12.38 -3.18 -8.41
C ARG A 105 10.88 -3.39 -8.56
N TRP A 106 10.22 -2.47 -9.27
CA TRP A 106 8.76 -2.38 -9.35
C TRP A 106 8.12 -3.65 -9.90
N ASP A 107 8.66 -4.22 -10.98
CA ASP A 107 8.18 -5.48 -11.58
C ASP A 107 8.11 -6.60 -10.53
N ALA A 108 9.19 -6.80 -9.79
CA ALA A 108 9.25 -7.83 -8.75
C ALA A 108 8.28 -7.55 -7.59
N ALA A 109 8.11 -6.28 -7.19
CA ALA A 109 7.13 -5.90 -6.18
C ALA A 109 5.68 -6.22 -6.64
N LEU A 110 5.37 -5.97 -7.91
CA LEU A 110 4.04 -6.20 -8.47
C LEU A 110 3.76 -7.68 -8.76
N GLU A 111 4.77 -8.48 -9.12
CA GLU A 111 4.63 -9.95 -9.25
C GLU A 111 4.25 -10.61 -7.91
N MET A 112 4.76 -10.09 -6.79
CA MET A 112 4.38 -10.55 -5.45
C MET A 112 2.93 -10.20 -5.10
N LYS A 113 2.38 -9.14 -5.71
CA LYS A 113 0.99 -8.71 -5.63
C LYS A 113 0.20 -9.28 -6.81
N HIS A 114 0.21 -10.61 -6.97
CA HIS A 114 -0.37 -11.29 -8.12
C HIS A 114 -1.81 -10.80 -8.47
N PRO A 115 -2.17 -10.58 -9.76
CA PRO A 115 -3.37 -9.84 -10.19
C PRO A 115 -4.76 -10.46 -9.91
N LYS A 116 -4.84 -11.62 -9.24
CA LYS A 116 -6.12 -12.33 -9.01
C LYS A 116 -6.71 -12.11 -7.62
N ILE A 117 -5.92 -11.59 -6.69
CA ILE A 117 -6.32 -11.35 -5.32
C ILE A 117 -5.52 -10.11 -4.94
N HIS A 118 -6.15 -8.98 -4.65
CA HIS A 118 -5.52 -7.97 -3.81
C HIS A 118 -5.50 -8.56 -2.40
N PRO A 119 -4.41 -9.23 -1.96
CA PRO A 119 -4.47 -9.98 -0.73
C PRO A 119 -4.37 -8.94 0.36
N LEU A 120 -5.49 -8.73 1.04
CA LEU A 120 -5.58 -7.77 2.12
C LEU A 120 -4.60 -8.23 3.21
N LEU A 121 -3.79 -7.31 3.75
CA LEU A 121 -2.84 -7.65 4.81
C LEU A 121 -3.57 -8.38 5.94
N LEU A 122 -3.11 -9.59 6.29
CA LEU A 122 -3.72 -10.45 7.32
C LEU A 122 -5.22 -10.68 7.12
N GLU A 123 -5.62 -11.06 5.90
CA GLU A 123 -7.02 -11.35 5.57
C GLU A 123 -7.63 -12.40 6.50
N GLY A 124 -8.88 -12.19 6.90
CA GLY A 124 -9.61 -13.08 7.81
C GLY A 124 -9.20 -13.01 9.28
N MET A 125 -8.13 -12.27 9.63
CA MET A 125 -7.75 -12.05 11.02
C MET A 125 -8.67 -11.04 11.70
N HIS A 126 -8.99 -11.30 12.97
CA HIS A 126 -9.76 -10.41 13.83
C HIS A 126 -9.17 -10.39 15.25
N GLY A 127 -9.31 -9.26 15.95
CA GLY A 127 -8.66 -9.03 17.24
C GLY A 127 -9.39 -8.00 18.09
N SER A 128 -8.67 -7.37 19.02
CA SER A 128 -9.16 -6.19 19.76
C SER A 128 -9.44 -5.02 18.80
N PRO A 129 -10.31 -4.06 19.18
CA PRO A 129 -10.57 -2.86 18.39
C PRO A 129 -9.29 -2.10 18.00
N GLU A 130 -8.31 -1.99 18.90
CA GLU A 130 -7.05 -1.29 18.68
C GLU A 130 -6.16 -2.04 17.68
N PHE A 131 -6.17 -3.38 17.73
CA PHE A 131 -5.49 -4.21 16.74
C PHE A 131 -6.11 -4.03 15.35
N LEU A 132 -7.45 -4.02 15.28
CA LEU A 132 -8.15 -3.79 14.02
C LEU A 132 -7.87 -2.39 13.46
N ASN A 133 -7.89 -1.36 14.30
CA ASN A 133 -7.54 0.01 13.90
C ASN A 133 -6.12 0.11 13.36
N TRP A 134 -5.15 -0.52 14.03
CA TRP A 134 -3.78 -0.62 13.52
C TRP A 134 -3.73 -1.34 12.17
N LEU A 135 -4.44 -2.46 12.05
CA LEU A 135 -4.46 -3.26 10.83
C LEU A 135 -5.04 -2.48 9.63
N GLU A 136 -6.09 -1.71 9.85
CA GLU A 136 -6.67 -0.84 8.82
C GLU A 136 -5.68 0.26 8.38
N LEU A 137 -4.96 0.88 9.31
CA LEU A 137 -3.93 1.87 8.96
C LEU A 137 -2.79 1.26 8.13
N GLU A 138 -2.30 0.06 8.50
CA GLU A 138 -1.26 -0.63 7.72
C GLU A 138 -1.77 -1.05 6.34
N ARG A 139 -3.06 -1.43 6.22
CA ARG A 139 -3.68 -1.75 4.93
C ARG A 139 -3.75 -0.53 4.02
N LEU A 140 -4.10 0.64 4.57
CA LEU A 140 -4.10 1.91 3.84
C LEU A 140 -2.68 2.25 3.35
N GLU A 141 -1.68 2.20 4.23
CA GLU A 141 -0.28 2.46 3.87
C GLU A 141 0.22 1.48 2.80
N LEU A 142 -0.12 0.19 2.93
CA LEU A 142 0.22 -0.82 1.94
C LEU A 142 -0.47 -0.58 0.60
N GLY A 143 -1.69 -0.03 0.60
CA GLY A 143 -2.39 0.42 -0.59
C GLY A 143 -1.64 1.54 -1.30
N GLU A 144 -1.19 2.55 -0.56
CA GLU A 144 -0.37 3.65 -1.11
C GLU A 144 0.96 3.16 -1.68
N GLN A 145 1.67 2.28 -0.95
CA GLN A 145 2.91 1.64 -1.39
C GLN A 145 2.72 0.81 -2.67
N THR A 146 1.57 0.13 -2.80
CA THR A 146 1.24 -0.63 -4.00
C THR A 146 1.01 0.31 -5.19
N GLN A 147 0.28 1.41 -4.99
CA GLN A 147 0.08 2.42 -6.03
C GLN A 147 1.38 3.11 -6.45
N GLU A 148 2.31 3.31 -5.51
CA GLU A 148 3.66 3.81 -5.81
C GLU A 148 4.44 2.86 -6.73
N ALA A 149 4.37 1.54 -6.49
CA ALA A 149 4.98 0.56 -7.40
C ALA A 149 4.41 0.62 -8.82
N PHE A 150 3.08 0.71 -8.95
CA PHE A 150 2.42 0.87 -10.25
C PHE A 150 2.87 2.16 -10.95
N LEU A 151 2.99 3.26 -10.20
CA LEU A 151 3.44 4.54 -10.75
C LEU A 151 4.89 4.45 -11.22
N GLY A 152 5.78 3.91 -10.40
CA GLY A 152 7.20 3.74 -10.75
C GLY A 152 7.41 2.88 -11.99
N GLN A 153 6.73 1.73 -12.09
CA GLN A 153 6.80 0.85 -13.27
C GLN A 153 6.24 1.54 -14.52
N ALA A 154 5.07 2.18 -14.41
CA ALA A 154 4.44 2.86 -15.53
C ALA A 154 5.29 4.05 -16.02
N LEU A 155 5.93 4.80 -15.11
CA LEU A 155 6.86 5.87 -15.46
C LEU A 155 8.08 5.34 -16.20
N GLN A 156 8.68 4.22 -15.77
CA GLN A 156 9.79 3.59 -16.49
C GLN A 156 9.41 3.21 -17.93
N HIS A 157 8.21 2.67 -18.14
CA HIS A 157 7.71 2.41 -19.49
C HIS A 157 7.43 3.70 -20.27
N TYR A 158 6.86 4.71 -19.63
CA TYR A 158 6.54 5.99 -20.26
C TYR A 158 7.79 6.73 -20.74
N ASP A 159 8.82 6.80 -19.89
CA ASP A 159 10.10 7.47 -20.19
C ASP A 159 10.89 6.72 -21.27
N ALA A 160 10.68 5.40 -21.38
CA ALA A 160 11.19 4.58 -22.48
C ALA A 160 10.33 4.67 -23.77
N GLU A 161 9.35 5.59 -23.82
CA GLU A 161 8.38 5.78 -24.91
C GLU A 161 7.51 4.53 -25.21
N GLN A 162 7.44 3.59 -24.25
CA GLN A 162 6.62 2.38 -24.31
C GLN A 162 5.22 2.66 -23.75
N PHE A 163 4.52 3.63 -24.35
CA PHE A 163 3.25 4.15 -23.83
C PHE A 163 2.15 3.08 -23.66
N GLU A 164 2.07 2.12 -24.59
CA GLU A 164 1.11 1.00 -24.49
C GLU A 164 1.40 0.11 -23.28
N ARG A 165 2.68 -0.15 -22.98
CA ARG A 165 3.07 -0.89 -21.77
C ARG A 165 2.76 -0.11 -20.50
N ALA A 166 3.04 1.20 -20.50
CA ALA A 166 2.68 2.05 -19.38
C ALA A 166 1.17 2.02 -19.07
N MET A 167 0.32 2.01 -20.11
CA MET A 167 -1.13 1.83 -19.93
C MET A 167 -1.47 0.46 -19.35
N HIS A 168 -0.96 -0.62 -19.96
CA HIS A 168 -1.26 -1.98 -19.54
C HIS A 168 -0.81 -2.28 -18.11
N THR A 169 0.28 -1.67 -17.65
CA THR A 169 0.72 -1.71 -16.25
C THR A 169 -0.35 -1.16 -15.31
N LEU A 170 -1.03 -0.07 -15.68
CA LEU A 170 -1.99 0.62 -14.81
C LEU A 170 -3.41 0.04 -14.87
N GLU A 171 -3.77 -0.65 -15.95
CA GLU A 171 -5.11 -1.21 -16.15
C GLU A 171 -5.64 -2.10 -15.00
N PRO A 172 -4.86 -3.04 -14.44
CA PRO A 172 -5.34 -3.88 -13.34
C PRO A 172 -5.81 -3.05 -12.16
N LEU A 173 -5.06 -1.99 -11.82
CA LEU A 173 -5.39 -1.10 -10.72
C LEU A 173 -6.69 -0.31 -10.99
N LEU A 174 -6.88 0.19 -12.22
CA LEU A 174 -8.08 0.94 -12.61
C LEU A 174 -9.35 0.06 -12.64
N LYS A 175 -9.18 -1.24 -12.87
CA LYS A 175 -10.29 -2.22 -12.91
C LYS A 175 -10.72 -2.66 -11.51
N THR A 176 -9.92 -2.44 -10.46
CA THR A 176 -10.27 -2.74 -9.07
C THR A 176 -11.35 -1.78 -8.55
N PRO A 177 -12.56 -2.26 -8.20
CA PRO A 177 -13.67 -1.39 -7.78
C PRO A 177 -13.41 -0.66 -6.44
N GLU A 178 -12.74 -1.31 -5.49
CA GLU A 178 -12.59 -0.84 -4.12
C GLU A 178 -11.41 0.13 -3.92
N THR A 179 -10.58 0.35 -4.94
CA THR A 179 -9.36 1.16 -4.81
C THR A 179 -9.59 2.60 -5.24
N ILE A 180 -9.33 3.54 -4.34
CA ILE A 180 -9.22 4.96 -4.66
C ILE A 180 -7.91 5.19 -5.40
N ILE A 181 -8.00 5.56 -6.68
CA ILE A 181 -6.83 5.77 -7.54
C ILE A 181 -6.22 7.15 -7.29
N ARG A 182 -4.91 7.22 -7.07
CA ARG A 182 -4.21 8.51 -6.99
C ARG A 182 -4.32 9.27 -8.34
N ARG A 183 -4.37 10.59 -8.24
CA ARG A 183 -4.52 11.50 -9.39
C ARG A 183 -3.40 11.32 -10.42
N ASP A 184 -2.16 11.18 -9.97
CA ASP A 184 -0.96 11.04 -10.80
C ASP A 184 -0.99 9.77 -11.66
N LEU A 185 -1.44 8.65 -11.11
CA LEU A 185 -1.68 7.40 -11.85
C LEU A 185 -2.71 7.59 -12.96
N MET A 186 -3.85 8.20 -12.65
CA MET A 186 -4.88 8.50 -13.66
C MET A 186 -4.33 9.43 -14.74
N ALA A 187 -3.62 10.50 -14.36
CA ALA A 187 -3.02 11.43 -15.31
C ALA A 187 -2.00 10.74 -16.22
N LEU A 188 -1.15 9.86 -15.68
CA LEU A 188 -0.18 9.09 -16.46
C LEU A 188 -0.85 8.12 -17.43
N TYR A 189 -1.91 7.43 -16.98
CA TYR A 189 -2.72 6.57 -17.85
C TYR A 189 -3.32 7.35 -19.03
N LEU A 190 -3.97 8.50 -18.77
CA LEU A 190 -4.57 9.33 -19.81
C LEU A 190 -3.52 9.90 -20.78
N ARG A 191 -2.35 10.31 -20.27
CA ARG A 191 -1.23 10.77 -21.10
C ARG A 191 -0.71 9.66 -22.01
N SER A 192 -0.56 8.45 -21.47
CA SER A 192 -0.13 7.28 -22.24
C SER A 192 -1.15 6.92 -23.32
N ALA A 193 -2.45 6.99 -23.00
CA ALA A 193 -3.52 6.74 -23.95
C ALA A 193 -3.58 7.76 -25.09
N LEU A 194 -3.32 9.04 -24.80
CA LEU A 194 -3.20 10.08 -25.82
C LEU A 194 -2.08 9.76 -26.83
N GLN A 195 -0.94 9.26 -26.36
CA GLN A 195 0.18 8.89 -27.23
C GLN A 195 -0.13 7.67 -28.10
N CYS A 196 -0.87 6.70 -27.56
CA CYS A 196 -1.28 5.50 -28.29
C CYS A 196 -2.56 5.68 -29.14
N GLY A 197 -3.22 6.84 -29.08
CA GLY A 197 -4.51 7.08 -29.73
C GLY A 197 -5.68 6.27 -29.15
N GLN A 198 -5.54 5.70 -27.95
CA GLN A 198 -6.56 4.85 -27.30
C GLN A 198 -7.63 5.68 -26.57
N ASN A 199 -8.20 6.67 -27.26
CA ASN A 199 -9.00 7.70 -26.60
C ASN A 199 -10.32 7.18 -26.02
N ALA A 200 -11.01 6.28 -26.72
CA ALA A 200 -12.30 5.75 -26.29
C ALA A 200 -12.17 4.95 -24.98
N VAL A 201 -11.20 4.02 -24.93
CA VAL A 201 -10.92 3.20 -23.74
C VAL A 201 -10.49 4.08 -22.56
N ALA A 202 -9.70 5.12 -22.81
CA ALA A 202 -9.29 6.06 -21.77
C ALA A 202 -10.47 6.81 -21.14
N LEU A 203 -11.44 7.23 -21.96
CA LEU A 203 -12.65 7.90 -21.49
C LEU A 203 -13.52 6.98 -20.64
N GLU A 204 -13.66 5.70 -20.99
CA GLU A 204 -14.41 4.72 -20.20
C GLU A 204 -13.81 4.55 -18.80
N HIS A 205 -12.48 4.37 -18.72
CA HIS A 205 -11.78 4.27 -17.44
C HIS A 205 -11.88 5.55 -16.61
N PHE A 206 -11.83 6.73 -17.24
CA PHE A 206 -12.04 8.00 -16.53
C PHE A 206 -13.46 8.16 -15.99
N THR A 207 -14.48 7.73 -16.73
CA THR A 207 -15.86 7.77 -16.23
C THR A 207 -16.00 6.91 -14.99
N ALA A 208 -15.47 5.68 -15.00
CA ALA A 208 -15.47 4.81 -13.82
C ALA A 208 -14.72 5.44 -12.63
N TYR A 209 -13.55 6.03 -12.88
CA TYR A 209 -12.79 6.76 -11.86
C TYR A 209 -13.56 7.93 -11.25
N SER A 210 -14.19 8.76 -12.10
CA SER A 210 -14.92 9.95 -11.67
C SER A 210 -16.13 9.59 -10.80
N THR A 211 -16.86 8.54 -11.19
CA THR A 211 -17.99 8.02 -10.40
C THR A 211 -17.51 7.57 -9.03
N ARG A 212 -16.44 6.77 -8.96
CA ARG A 212 -15.89 6.28 -7.68
C ARG A 212 -15.38 7.41 -6.79
N GLN A 213 -14.65 8.37 -7.36
CA GLN A 213 -14.13 9.51 -6.59
C GLN A 213 -15.25 10.35 -5.99
N LEU A 214 -16.35 10.55 -6.73
CA LEU A 214 -17.52 11.24 -6.22
C LEU A 214 -18.24 10.44 -5.14
N GLU A 215 -18.45 9.13 -5.33
CA GLU A 215 -19.13 8.26 -4.37
C GLU A 215 -18.34 8.08 -3.05
N GLN A 216 -17.02 7.90 -3.14
CA GLN A 216 -16.18 7.56 -1.99
C GLN A 216 -15.63 8.79 -1.28
N CYS A 217 -15.33 9.87 -2.00
CA CYS A 217 -14.68 11.06 -1.45
C CYS A 217 -15.55 12.32 -1.53
N GLY A 218 -16.69 12.30 -2.24
CA GLY A 218 -17.53 13.48 -2.43
C GLY A 218 -16.86 14.57 -3.27
N THR A 219 -15.83 14.24 -4.04
CA THR A 219 -15.04 15.20 -4.84
C THR A 219 -15.07 14.84 -6.32
N LEU A 220 -14.90 15.85 -7.17
CA LEU A 220 -14.71 15.67 -8.61
C LEU A 220 -13.21 15.60 -8.96
N PRO A 221 -12.85 14.98 -10.10
CA PRO A 221 -11.49 15.01 -10.60
C PRO A 221 -10.97 16.43 -10.82
N ASP A 222 -9.68 16.61 -10.59
CA ASP A 222 -9.02 17.91 -10.64
C ASP A 222 -8.82 18.46 -12.05
N GLY A 223 -8.58 19.77 -12.15
CA GLY A 223 -8.44 20.51 -13.41
C GLY A 223 -7.41 19.90 -14.39
N ASP A 224 -6.30 19.37 -13.89
CA ASP A 224 -5.25 18.76 -14.72
C ASP A 224 -5.72 17.48 -15.40
N VAL A 225 -6.49 16.65 -14.69
CA VAL A 225 -7.08 15.43 -15.24
C VAL A 225 -8.16 15.81 -16.25
N LEU A 226 -9.00 16.80 -15.93
CA LEU A 226 -10.03 17.30 -16.82
C LEU A 226 -9.45 17.89 -18.12
N ALA A 227 -8.29 18.54 -18.07
CA ALA A 227 -7.60 19.06 -19.26
C ALA A 227 -7.15 17.92 -20.20
N LEU A 228 -6.66 16.80 -19.65
CA LEU A 228 -6.31 15.61 -20.44
C LEU A 228 -7.56 14.99 -21.10
N ILE A 229 -8.68 14.95 -20.37
CA ILE A 229 -9.96 14.48 -20.91
C ILE A 229 -10.46 15.35 -22.05
N HIS A 230 -10.29 16.68 -21.94
CA HIS A 230 -10.62 17.58 -23.03
C HIS A 230 -9.78 17.27 -24.29
N CYS A 231 -8.47 17.02 -24.12
CA CYS A 231 -7.61 16.63 -25.24
C CYS A 231 -8.05 15.30 -25.87
N LEU A 232 -8.39 14.30 -25.05
CA LEU A 232 -8.88 13.00 -25.51
C LEU A 232 -10.18 13.12 -26.33
N LYS A 233 -11.14 13.93 -25.87
CA LYS A 233 -12.42 14.16 -26.57
C LYS A 233 -12.25 14.84 -27.93
N HIS A 234 -11.25 15.70 -28.07
CA HIS A 234 -11.01 16.47 -29.29
C HIS A 234 -9.87 15.92 -30.17
N GLY A 235 -9.22 14.83 -29.75
CA GLY A 235 -8.06 14.27 -30.45
C GLY A 235 -6.88 15.25 -30.54
N TRP A 236 -6.73 16.13 -29.55
CA TRP A 236 -5.67 17.14 -29.55
C TRP A 236 -4.35 16.58 -29.01
N PRO A 237 -3.21 17.03 -29.56
CA PRO A 237 -1.91 16.63 -29.04
C PRO A 237 -1.68 17.18 -27.63
N LEU A 238 -0.95 16.42 -26.81
CA LEU A 238 -0.61 16.74 -25.42
C LEU A 238 -0.02 18.14 -25.21
N GLY A 239 0.70 18.67 -26.22
CA GLY A 239 1.28 20.01 -26.17
C GLY A 239 0.27 21.14 -25.90
N ARG A 240 -1.04 20.93 -26.17
CA ARG A 240 -2.10 21.88 -25.77
C ARG A 240 -2.54 21.74 -24.30
N ALA A 241 -2.42 20.56 -23.69
CA ALA A 241 -2.69 20.36 -22.27
C ALA A 241 -1.59 20.98 -21.38
N GLN A 242 -0.33 20.91 -21.82
CA GLN A 242 0.82 21.47 -21.10
C GLN A 242 0.80 23.00 -20.98
N VAL A 243 0.22 23.72 -21.96
CA VAL A 243 0.13 25.19 -21.94
C VAL A 243 -0.78 25.71 -20.82
N SER A 244 -1.75 24.91 -20.36
CA SER A 244 -2.65 25.26 -19.26
C SER A 244 -2.02 25.06 -17.88
N LEU A 245 -1.03 24.17 -17.77
CA LEU A 245 -0.29 23.87 -16.53
C LEU A 245 0.82 24.88 -16.22
N GLN A 246 1.37 25.58 -17.21
CA GLN A 246 2.37 26.63 -17.01
C GLN A 246 1.79 28.02 -16.66
N ARG A 247 0.45 28.17 -16.65
CA ARG A 247 -0.24 29.39 -16.18
C ARG A 247 -1.01 29.14 -14.88
N GLY A 248 -0.35 28.57 -13.88
CA GLY A 248 -0.64 28.96 -12.49
C GLY A 248 -0.18 30.40 -12.27
N PRO A 249 -0.85 31.22 -11.45
CA PRO A 249 -0.42 32.60 -11.22
C PRO A 249 1.01 32.54 -10.69
N GLY A 250 1.94 33.12 -11.46
CA GLY A 250 3.28 33.37 -10.99
C GLY A 250 3.15 34.16 -9.68
N SER A 251 3.54 33.52 -8.58
CA SER A 251 4.03 34.24 -7.42
C SER A 251 5.30 34.96 -7.88
N GLY A 252 5.10 36.07 -8.57
CA GLY A 252 6.07 37.14 -8.72
C GLY A 252 6.22 37.75 -7.34
N THR A 253 6.95 37.04 -6.47
CA THR A 253 7.58 37.66 -5.33
C THR A 253 8.98 38.03 -5.82
N PRO A 254 9.23 39.30 -6.21
CA PRO A 254 10.58 39.72 -6.50
C PRO A 254 11.39 39.63 -5.20
N LEU A 255 12.41 38.78 -5.22
CA LEU A 255 13.54 38.84 -4.29
C LEU A 255 14.22 40.20 -4.45
N LEU A 256 14.25 40.94 -3.34
CA LEU A 256 15.33 41.82 -2.88
C LEU A 256 16.13 42.66 -3.90
N GLY A 257 16.00 43.97 -3.72
CA GLY A 257 17.05 44.98 -3.93
C GLY A 257 16.50 46.30 -3.35
N ARG A 258 17.21 47.09 -2.55
CA ARG A 258 18.64 47.22 -2.28
C ARG A 258 18.80 48.11 -1.03
N ASP A 259 20.00 48.04 -0.48
CA ASP A 259 20.56 48.80 0.65
C ASP A 259 20.19 50.28 0.72
N LEU A 260 19.93 50.76 1.95
CA LEU A 260 20.59 51.89 2.64
C LEU A 260 20.24 51.86 4.13
#